data_AF-A0A445MYW9-F1
#
_entry.id   AF-A0A445MYW9-F1
#
_cell.length_a   1.000
_cell.length_b   1.000
_cell.length_c   1.000
_cell.angle_alpha   90.00
_cell.angle_beta   90.00
_cell.angle_gamma   90.00
#
_symmetry.space_group_name_H-M   'P 1'
#
loop_
_entity.id
_entity.type
_entity.pdbx_description
1 polymer ?
#
loop_
_entity_poly.entity_id
_entity_poly.type
_entity_poly.pdbx_seq_one_letter_code
_entity_poly.pdbx_strand_id
1 'polypeptide(L)'
;MEAITEFKFTVDERYENEKGIFTVVSIHKDEMEILWDNGEKIRTEIDLQRRIQERKQREKIAREKKDNEATGQPRKGGGLKISPKFEGLRPTDFKNTSAKTTWRGRNYLGGMVTKQLPTDNFTFNSWAFAQEPEMHWADVEHRKRDDSGSQAIFFARLDKICLSYGFCVTKQEDKNGSSHDWDSFATWLMQKENDSLLQALAIDNEIVVYDLARPAFGKLLPFADGWRIADGNEWQQVDMLAKYIDSVVKTSGICLAIARKVPRDEALARGQDIAADIAQLFVLLMPLYIAAVGMGGTGGQ
;
A
#
# COMPACT_ATOMS: atom_id res chain seq x y z
N MET A 1 22.34 11.00 18.22
CA MET A 1 22.75 10.76 16.82
C MET A 1 23.42 9.40 16.78
N GLU A 2 22.68 8.35 16.42
CA GLU A 2 23.27 7.03 16.16
C GLU A 2 23.50 6.89 14.66
N ALA A 3 24.74 6.58 14.31
CA ALA A 3 25.24 6.54 12.94
C ALA A 3 24.69 5.31 12.19
N ILE A 4 24.28 5.52 10.94
CA ILE A 4 24.05 4.43 9.99
C ILE A 4 25.43 3.83 9.68
N THR A 5 25.73 2.67 10.22
CA THR A 5 26.94 1.91 9.86
C THR A 5 26.78 1.38 8.45
N GLU A 6 27.31 2.13 7.50
CA GLU A 6 27.53 1.75 6.12
C GLU A 6 28.48 0.54 6.10
N PHE A 7 28.06 -0.58 5.50
CA PHE A 7 28.93 -1.75 5.37
C PHE A 7 30.08 -1.38 4.43
N LYS A 8 31.30 -1.29 4.97
CA LYS A 8 32.52 -0.90 4.26
C LYS A 8 33.45 -2.09 4.15
N PHE A 9 33.96 -2.33 2.96
CA PHE A 9 35.03 -3.29 2.74
C PHE A 9 36.36 -2.67 3.15
N THR A 10 37.19 -3.46 3.82
CA THR A 10 38.55 -3.07 4.23
C THR A 10 39.56 -3.89 3.44
N VAL A 11 40.65 -3.26 3.01
CA VAL A 11 41.77 -3.95 2.36
C VAL A 11 42.41 -4.94 3.35
N ASP A 12 42.84 -6.10 2.85
CA ASP A 12 43.39 -7.25 3.59
C ASP A 12 42.41 -7.99 4.50
N GLU A 13 41.13 -7.61 4.51
CA GLU A 13 40.08 -8.38 5.18
C GLU A 13 39.48 -9.47 4.29
N ARG A 14 39.06 -10.57 4.93
CA ARG A 14 38.45 -11.74 4.30
C ARG A 14 36.93 -11.69 4.37
N TYR A 15 36.30 -11.96 3.23
CA TYR A 15 34.85 -11.99 3.05
C TYR A 15 34.45 -13.23 2.26
N GLU A 16 33.18 -13.63 2.33
CA GLU A 16 32.70 -14.86 1.69
C GLU A 16 31.44 -14.58 0.87
N ASN A 17 31.41 -14.96 -0.40
CA ASN A 17 30.19 -14.95 -1.22
C ASN A 17 29.89 -16.35 -1.79
N GLU A 18 28.99 -16.46 -2.76
CA GLU A 18 28.55 -17.76 -3.31
C GLU A 18 29.62 -18.49 -4.12
N LYS A 19 30.67 -17.79 -4.55
CA LYS A 19 31.79 -18.37 -5.30
C LYS A 19 32.96 -18.83 -4.41
N GLY A 20 33.00 -18.40 -3.15
CA GLY A 20 34.04 -18.78 -2.20
C GLY A 20 34.47 -17.65 -1.26
N ILE A 21 35.56 -17.88 -0.55
CA ILE A 21 36.21 -16.88 0.32
C ILE A 21 37.16 -16.05 -0.54
N PHE A 22 37.12 -14.73 -0.36
CA PHE A 22 38.02 -13.79 -1.01
C PHE A 22 38.60 -12.78 -0.02
N THR A 23 39.76 -12.23 -0.36
CA THR A 23 40.43 -11.14 0.37
C THR A 23 40.43 -9.89 -0.50
N VAL A 24 40.13 -8.72 0.07
CA VAL A 24 40.19 -7.46 -0.69
C VAL A 24 41.64 -7.00 -0.81
N VAL A 25 42.14 -6.86 -2.03
CA VAL A 25 43.54 -6.51 -2.30
C VAL A 25 43.73 -5.01 -2.49
N SER A 26 42.76 -4.35 -3.12
CA SER A 26 42.80 -2.90 -3.33
C SER A 26 41.39 -2.33 -3.53
N ILE A 27 41.20 -1.06 -3.18
CA ILE A 27 39.94 -0.33 -3.35
C ILE A 27 40.24 0.96 -4.12
N HIS A 28 39.54 1.17 -5.23
CA HIS A 28 39.67 2.34 -6.08
C HIS A 28 38.29 2.91 -6.41
N LYS A 29 37.92 3.99 -5.71
CA LYS A 29 36.62 4.66 -5.83
C LYS A 29 35.45 3.69 -5.62
N ASP A 30 34.81 3.26 -6.70
CA ASP A 30 33.60 2.44 -6.69
C ASP A 30 33.88 0.96 -7.01
N GLU A 31 35.14 0.62 -7.29
CA GLU A 31 35.59 -0.72 -7.61
C GLU A 31 36.61 -1.23 -6.58
N MET A 32 36.68 -2.54 -6.42
CA MET A 32 37.71 -3.21 -5.63
C MET A 32 38.27 -4.43 -6.35
N GLU A 33 39.55 -4.71 -6.12
CA GLU A 33 40.18 -5.97 -6.52
C GLU A 33 40.07 -6.98 -5.39
N ILE A 34 39.61 -8.17 -5.73
CA ILE A 34 39.49 -9.29 -4.80
C ILE A 34 40.37 -10.44 -5.25
N LEU A 35 41.04 -11.09 -4.29
CA LEU A 35 41.84 -12.30 -4.46
C LEU A 35 41.09 -13.47 -3.83
N TRP A 36 40.72 -14.43 -4.64
CA TRP A 36 40.11 -15.69 -4.19
C TRP A 36 41.16 -16.61 -3.57
N ASP A 37 40.70 -17.54 -2.73
CA ASP A 37 41.56 -18.57 -2.11
C ASP A 37 42.30 -19.46 -3.12
N ASN A 38 41.72 -19.65 -4.31
CA ASN A 38 42.32 -20.36 -5.44
C ASN A 38 43.44 -19.56 -6.15
N GLY A 39 43.72 -18.32 -5.72
CA GLY A 39 44.75 -17.45 -6.26
C GLY A 39 44.30 -16.52 -7.40
N GLU A 40 43.04 -16.61 -7.84
CA GLU A 40 42.48 -15.78 -8.92
C GLU A 40 42.21 -14.35 -8.44
N LYS A 41 42.57 -13.35 -9.25
CA LYS A 41 42.30 -11.93 -8.98
C LYS A 41 41.29 -11.37 -9.96
N ILE A 42 40.23 -10.74 -9.44
CA ILE A 42 39.23 -10.08 -10.28
C ILE A 42 38.89 -8.68 -9.76
N ARG A 43 38.46 -7.81 -10.67
CA ARG A 43 37.87 -6.51 -10.34
C ARG A 43 36.36 -6.62 -10.24
N THR A 44 35.79 -5.98 -9.23
CA THR A 44 34.35 -6.02 -8.98
C THR A 44 33.88 -4.70 -8.38
N GLU A 45 32.66 -4.30 -8.72
CA GLU A 45 32.02 -3.13 -8.12
C GLU A 45 31.73 -3.37 -6.64
N ILE A 46 32.05 -2.37 -5.81
CA ILE A 46 31.82 -2.40 -4.36
C ILE A 46 30.33 -2.54 -4.08
N ASP A 47 29.48 -1.88 -4.85
CA ASP A 47 28.01 -1.95 -4.71
C ASP A 47 27.46 -3.34 -4.99
N LEU A 48 28.02 -4.04 -5.98
CA LEU A 48 27.64 -5.40 -6.29
C LEU A 48 27.98 -6.34 -5.13
N GLN A 49 29.20 -6.28 -4.61
CA GLN A 49 29.62 -7.14 -3.49
C GLN A 49 28.88 -6.78 -2.19
N ARG A 50 28.58 -5.51 -1.95
CA ARG A 50 27.77 -5.05 -0.82
C ARG A 50 26.38 -5.66 -0.85
N ARG A 51 25.71 -5.63 -2.01
CA ARG A 51 24.38 -6.25 -2.20
C ARG A 51 24.41 -7.76 -1.96
N ILE A 52 25.48 -8.43 -2.38
CA ILE A 52 25.67 -9.88 -2.17
C ILE A 52 25.84 -10.19 -0.67
N GLN A 53 26.64 -9.41 0.06
CA GLN A 53 26.81 -9.57 1.50
C GLN A 53 25.52 -9.31 2.28
N GLU A 54 24.77 -8.26 1.92
CA GLU A 54 23.46 -7.97 2.52
C GLU A 54 22.44 -9.08 2.25
N ARG A 55 22.44 -9.68 1.05
CA ARG A 55 21.58 -10.84 0.73
C ARG A 55 21.94 -12.04 1.59
N LYS A 56 23.24 -12.39 1.69
CA LYS A 56 23.71 -13.50 2.54
C LYS A 56 23.34 -13.31 4.01
N GLN A 57 23.46 -12.10 4.55
CA GLN A 57 23.05 -11.81 5.94
C GLN A 57 21.55 -12.02 6.15
N ARG A 58 20.71 -11.59 5.19
CA ARG A 58 19.25 -11.81 5.25
C ARG A 58 18.89 -13.29 5.18
N GLU A 59 19.56 -14.05 4.32
CA GLU A 59 19.34 -15.49 4.18
C GLU A 59 19.84 -16.28 5.39
N LYS A 60 20.98 -15.90 5.99
CA LYS A 60 21.50 -16.47 7.23
C LYS A 60 20.53 -16.25 8.39
N ILE A 61 20.00 -15.03 8.56
CA ILE A 61 18.99 -14.72 9.58
C ILE A 61 17.68 -15.50 9.34
N ALA A 62 17.29 -15.72 8.08
CA ALA A 62 16.10 -16.50 7.74
C ALA A 62 16.29 -18.01 7.98
N ARG A 63 17.49 -18.55 7.72
CA ARG A 63 17.84 -19.95 8.05
C ARG A 63 17.94 -20.16 9.55
N GLU A 64 18.61 -19.26 10.28
CA GLU A 64 18.69 -19.31 11.75
C GLU A 64 17.31 -19.20 12.41
N LYS A 65 16.36 -18.46 11.83
CA LYS A 65 14.96 -18.45 12.28
C LYS A 65 14.23 -19.77 12.03
N LYS A 66 14.45 -20.42 10.88
CA LYS A 66 13.85 -21.72 10.56
C LYS A 66 14.45 -22.87 11.38
N ASP A 67 15.75 -22.85 11.63
CA ASP A 67 16.43 -23.88 12.44
C ASP A 67 16.06 -23.77 13.93
N ASN A 68 15.78 -22.56 14.43
CA ASN A 68 15.23 -22.33 15.76
C ASN A 68 13.74 -22.70 15.89
N GLU A 69 12.99 -22.78 14.77
CA GLU A 69 11.59 -23.25 14.76
C GLU A 69 11.47 -24.78 14.65
N ALA A 70 12.48 -25.46 14.10
CA ALA A 70 12.51 -26.91 13.93
C ALA A 70 13.03 -27.69 15.16
N THR A 71 13.78 -27.05 16.06
CA THR A 71 14.24 -27.67 17.31
C THR A 71 13.24 -27.40 18.42
N GLY A 72 12.23 -28.26 18.52
CA GLY A 72 11.16 -28.20 19.52
C GLY A 72 11.68 -27.97 20.95
N GLN A 73 11.53 -26.74 21.43
CA GLN A 73 11.55 -26.44 22.85
C GLN A 73 10.17 -25.91 23.27
N PRO A 74 9.64 -26.36 24.42
CA PRO A 74 8.35 -25.90 24.91
C PRO A 74 8.44 -24.39 25.11
N ARG A 75 7.48 -23.65 24.53
CA ARG A 75 7.37 -22.20 24.67
C ARG A 75 7.29 -21.87 26.16
N LYS A 76 8.44 -21.53 26.77
CA LYS A 76 8.47 -20.73 27.99
C LYS A 76 7.69 -19.47 27.67
N GLY A 77 6.66 -19.19 28.46
CA GLY A 77 5.83 -18.00 28.35
C GLY A 77 6.71 -16.76 28.32
N GLY A 78 7.00 -16.28 27.12
CA GLY A 78 7.59 -14.98 26.90
C GLY A 78 6.50 -13.99 27.18
N GLY A 79 6.63 -13.25 28.28
CA GLY A 79 5.73 -12.17 28.64
C GLY A 79 5.40 -11.33 27.42
N LEU A 80 4.13 -10.94 27.30
CA LEU A 80 3.58 -10.10 26.24
C LEU A 80 4.60 -9.03 25.85
N LYS A 81 5.34 -9.23 24.75
CA LYS A 81 6.01 -8.14 24.06
C LYS A 81 4.87 -7.28 23.54
N ILE A 82 4.50 -6.27 24.33
CA ILE A 82 3.58 -5.21 23.92
C ILE A 82 4.16 -4.67 22.62
N SER A 83 3.53 -5.01 21.49
CA SER A 83 3.87 -4.41 20.22
C SER A 83 3.76 -2.89 20.39
N PRO A 84 4.73 -2.10 19.91
CA PRO A 84 4.65 -0.66 20.01
C PRO A 84 3.32 -0.20 19.40
N LYS A 85 2.56 0.59 20.17
CA LYS A 85 1.30 1.17 19.71
C LYS A 85 1.59 2.19 18.60
N PHE A 86 0.66 2.36 17.68
CA PHE A 86 0.76 3.43 16.70
C PHE A 86 0.46 4.77 17.37
N GLU A 87 1.45 5.65 17.35
CA GLU A 87 1.41 7.00 17.95
C GLU A 87 1.11 8.08 16.91
N GLY A 88 0.97 7.69 15.64
CA GLY A 88 0.78 8.59 14.51
C GLY A 88 1.80 8.39 13.39
N LEU A 89 1.57 9.10 12.29
CA LEU A 89 2.47 9.17 11.16
C LEU A 89 3.71 10.01 11.52
N ARG A 90 4.86 9.66 10.96
CA ARG A 90 6.12 10.41 11.15
C ARG A 90 6.44 11.24 9.92
N PRO A 91 7.16 12.37 10.06
CA PRO A 91 7.59 13.16 8.91
C PRO A 91 8.36 12.35 7.85
N THR A 92 9.10 11.31 8.28
CA THR A 92 9.87 10.39 7.42
C THR A 92 9.03 9.36 6.66
N ASP A 93 7.74 9.25 6.98
CA ASP A 93 6.81 8.36 6.29
C ASP A 93 6.28 8.96 4.98
N PHE A 94 6.32 10.29 4.83
CA PHE A 94 5.88 11.03 3.63
C PHE A 94 6.95 11.00 2.53
N LYS A 95 6.89 9.95 1.71
CA LYS A 95 7.81 9.67 0.60
C LYS A 95 7.15 8.71 -0.36
N ASN A 96 7.61 8.67 -1.61
CA ASN A 96 7.02 7.82 -2.66
C ASN A 96 7.54 6.37 -2.63
N THR A 97 8.12 5.90 -1.51
CA THR A 97 8.69 4.56 -1.40
C THR A 97 8.25 3.87 -0.12
N SER A 98 7.98 2.58 -0.25
CA SER A 98 7.62 1.66 0.83
C SER A 98 8.80 1.34 1.76
N ALA A 99 10.03 1.68 1.38
CA ALA A 99 11.25 1.37 2.13
C ALA A 99 11.29 2.06 3.50
N LYS A 100 11.59 1.29 4.56
CA LYS A 100 11.74 1.80 5.94
C LYS A 100 10.48 2.55 6.45
N THR A 101 9.28 2.11 6.08
CA THR A 101 8.02 2.59 6.68
C THR A 101 7.50 1.55 7.68
N THR A 102 7.10 1.95 8.89
CA THR A 102 6.56 1.04 9.90
C THR A 102 5.05 1.17 10.09
N TRP A 103 4.47 2.32 9.73
CA TRP A 103 3.05 2.63 9.93
C TRP A 103 2.08 1.65 9.24
N ARG A 104 2.53 0.96 8.18
CA ARG A 104 1.75 -0.01 7.39
C ARG A 104 1.65 -1.41 8.01
N GLY A 105 2.25 -1.62 9.17
CA GLY A 105 2.18 -2.90 9.87
C GLY A 105 0.81 -3.13 10.50
N ARG A 106 0.39 -4.41 10.60
CA ARG A 106 -0.87 -4.82 11.26
C ARG A 106 -0.96 -4.36 12.71
N ASN A 107 0.16 -4.27 13.42
CA ASN A 107 0.19 -3.77 14.80
C ASN A 107 0.23 -2.23 14.91
N TYR A 108 0.17 -1.53 13.77
CA TYR A 108 0.18 -0.08 13.69
C TYR A 108 -1.17 0.44 13.16
N LEU A 109 -1.15 1.34 12.17
CA LEU A 109 -2.36 1.96 11.62
C LEU A 109 -3.34 0.90 11.11
N GLY A 110 -2.83 -0.15 10.45
CA GLY A 110 -3.61 -1.25 9.89
C GLY A 110 -4.61 -1.83 10.89
N GLY A 111 -4.09 -2.34 12.00
CA GLY A 111 -4.92 -2.94 13.04
C GLY A 111 -5.74 -1.95 13.85
N MET A 112 -5.30 -0.69 13.98
CA MET A 112 -6.12 0.34 14.64
C MET A 112 -7.36 0.70 13.84
N VAL A 113 -7.26 0.81 12.52
CA VAL A 113 -8.40 1.02 11.62
C VAL A 113 -9.29 -0.24 11.61
N THR A 114 -8.71 -1.43 11.43
CA THR A 114 -9.48 -2.69 11.38
C THR A 114 -10.39 -2.89 12.60
N LYS A 115 -9.91 -2.56 13.80
CA LYS A 115 -10.69 -2.69 15.05
C LYS A 115 -11.92 -1.79 15.13
N GLN A 116 -11.99 -0.76 14.30
CA GLN A 116 -13.08 0.22 14.27
C GLN A 116 -14.04 -0.02 13.10
N LEU A 117 -13.74 -0.97 12.20
CA LEU A 117 -14.61 -1.30 11.08
C LEU A 117 -15.76 -2.21 11.54
N PRO A 118 -16.95 -2.10 10.90
CA PRO A 118 -18.08 -2.97 11.19
C PRO A 118 -17.73 -4.44 10.93
N THR A 119 -18.16 -5.33 11.83
CA THR A 119 -17.88 -6.77 11.78
C THR A 119 -19.10 -7.62 11.47
N ASP A 120 -20.28 -7.02 11.29
CA ASP A 120 -21.54 -7.74 11.17
C ASP A 120 -21.61 -8.56 9.88
N ASN A 121 -21.11 -8.00 8.77
CA ASN A 121 -21.18 -8.60 7.43
C ASN A 121 -19.82 -8.94 6.84
N PHE A 122 -18.72 -8.46 7.43
CA PHE A 122 -17.38 -8.58 6.87
C PHE A 122 -16.35 -8.87 7.96
N THR A 123 -15.35 -9.65 7.61
CA THR A 123 -14.15 -9.85 8.44
C THR A 123 -13.00 -9.10 7.80
N PHE A 124 -12.88 -7.81 8.11
CA PHE A 124 -11.82 -6.97 7.57
C PHE A 124 -10.43 -7.35 8.13
N ASN A 125 -9.42 -7.26 7.28
CA ASN A 125 -8.01 -7.30 7.68
C ASN A 125 -7.22 -6.28 6.85
N SER A 126 -5.98 -6.02 7.26
CA SER A 126 -5.09 -5.04 6.62
C SER A 126 -3.88 -5.71 5.99
N TRP A 127 -3.47 -5.25 4.81
CA TRP A 127 -2.26 -5.69 4.11
C TRP A 127 -1.44 -4.51 3.60
N ALA A 128 -0.13 -4.54 3.83
CA ALA A 128 0.77 -3.55 3.25
C ALA A 128 0.95 -3.84 1.76
N PHE A 129 0.82 -2.82 0.91
CA PHE A 129 1.11 -2.92 -0.51
C PHE A 129 2.64 -2.76 -0.73
N ALA A 130 3.30 -3.76 -1.30
CA ALA A 130 4.76 -3.83 -1.24
C ALA A 130 5.47 -2.72 -2.04
N GLN A 131 4.89 -2.32 -3.17
CA GLN A 131 5.54 -1.43 -4.14
C GLN A 131 5.45 0.04 -3.74
N GLU A 132 4.36 0.44 -3.09
CA GLU A 132 4.09 1.82 -2.73
C GLU A 132 3.97 1.99 -1.20
N PRO A 133 4.16 3.20 -0.67
CA PRO A 133 3.81 3.57 0.70
C PRO A 133 2.28 3.52 0.93
N GLU A 134 1.68 2.34 0.76
CA GLU A 134 0.24 2.11 0.78
C GLU A 134 -0.13 0.87 1.57
N MET A 135 -1.32 0.89 2.14
CA MET A 135 -1.94 -0.19 2.88
C MET A 135 -3.40 -0.34 2.45
N HIS A 136 -3.86 -1.59 2.40
CA HIS A 136 -5.19 -1.99 1.97
C HIS A 136 -5.97 -2.61 3.12
N TRP A 137 -7.28 -2.41 3.11
CA TRP A 137 -8.26 -3.12 3.93
C TRP A 137 -9.33 -3.74 3.04
N ALA A 138 -9.62 -5.00 3.28
CA ALA A 138 -10.64 -5.76 2.57
C ALA A 138 -11.15 -6.89 3.46
N ASP A 139 -12.34 -7.39 3.15
CA ASP A 139 -12.86 -8.63 3.72
C ASP A 139 -11.92 -9.80 3.38
N VAL A 140 -11.66 -10.67 4.37
CA VAL A 140 -10.73 -11.79 4.23
C VAL A 140 -11.20 -12.82 3.21
N GLU A 141 -12.50 -13.07 3.11
CA GLU A 141 -13.02 -14.04 2.14
C GLU A 141 -13.00 -13.47 0.72
N HIS A 142 -13.41 -12.21 0.55
CA HIS A 142 -13.25 -11.51 -0.71
C HIS A 142 -11.78 -11.51 -1.16
N ARG A 143 -10.84 -11.17 -0.27
CA ARG A 143 -9.40 -11.14 -0.56
C ARG A 143 -8.83 -12.48 -1.04
N LYS A 144 -9.42 -13.62 -0.66
CA LYS A 144 -8.99 -14.96 -1.11
C LYS A 144 -9.51 -15.34 -2.49
N ARG A 145 -10.65 -14.77 -2.91
CA ARG A 145 -11.37 -15.21 -4.11
C ARG A 145 -10.74 -14.72 -5.42
N ASP A 146 -10.23 -13.49 -5.44
CA ASP A 146 -9.69 -12.91 -6.67
C ASP A 146 -8.18 -12.69 -6.62
N ASP A 147 -7.60 -12.57 -7.81
CA ASP A 147 -6.22 -12.13 -7.96
C ASP A 147 -6.09 -10.70 -7.41
N SER A 148 -5.18 -10.52 -6.46
CA SER A 148 -5.16 -9.39 -5.51
C SER A 148 -5.05 -7.99 -6.10
N GLY A 149 -4.86 -7.86 -7.42
CA GLY A 149 -4.64 -6.61 -8.15
C GLY A 149 -5.90 -5.90 -8.65
N SER A 150 -7.08 -6.54 -8.66
CA SER A 150 -8.31 -5.99 -9.27
C SER A 150 -9.47 -5.75 -8.31
N GLN A 151 -9.25 -6.04 -7.03
CA GLN A 151 -10.30 -6.05 -6.03
C GLN A 151 -10.73 -4.65 -5.60
N ALA A 152 -12.00 -4.53 -5.24
CA ALA A 152 -12.52 -3.42 -4.47
C ALA A 152 -11.91 -3.44 -3.06
N ILE A 153 -11.24 -2.35 -2.70
CA ILE A 153 -10.47 -2.24 -1.47
C ILE A 153 -10.65 -0.87 -0.84
N PHE A 154 -10.56 -0.83 0.48
CA PHE A 154 -10.22 0.41 1.17
C PHE A 154 -8.71 0.57 1.20
N PHE A 155 -8.22 1.80 1.12
CA PHE A 155 -6.78 2.07 1.08
C PHE A 155 -6.39 3.31 1.87
N ALA A 156 -5.11 3.36 2.25
CA ALA A 156 -4.42 4.55 2.71
C ALA A 156 -3.03 4.58 2.05
N ARG A 157 -2.70 5.68 1.37
CA ARG A 157 -1.45 5.92 0.64
C ARG A 157 -0.82 7.23 1.09
N LEU A 158 0.49 7.21 1.35
CA LEU A 158 1.27 8.44 1.54
C LEU A 158 2.01 8.80 0.26
N ASP A 159 2.16 10.09 0.02
CA ASP A 159 3.21 10.61 -0.87
C ASP A 159 4.04 11.66 -0.12
N LYS A 160 4.81 12.47 -0.84
CA LYS A 160 5.63 13.53 -0.24
C LYS A 160 4.81 14.66 0.41
N ILE A 161 3.57 14.84 0.02
CA ILE A 161 2.78 16.05 0.31
C ILE A 161 1.46 15.76 1.04
N CYS A 162 0.92 14.54 0.96
CA CYS A 162 -0.37 14.21 1.54
C CYS A 162 -0.49 12.74 1.96
N LEU A 163 -1.49 12.50 2.80
CA LEU A 163 -2.11 11.21 3.03
C LEU A 163 -3.40 11.17 2.21
N SER A 164 -3.56 10.16 1.36
CA SER A 164 -4.80 9.84 0.67
C SER A 164 -5.42 8.59 1.27
N TYR A 165 -6.71 8.59 1.61
CA TYR A 165 -7.41 7.38 2.06
C TYR A 165 -8.87 7.38 1.61
N GLY A 166 -9.37 6.19 1.29
CA GLY A 166 -10.74 6.02 0.81
C GLY A 166 -10.97 4.65 0.21
N PHE A 167 -11.88 4.60 -0.76
CA PHE A 167 -12.25 3.40 -1.50
C PHE A 167 -11.58 3.39 -2.88
N CYS A 168 -11.18 2.22 -3.35
CA CYS A 168 -10.60 2.02 -4.67
C CYS A 168 -11.21 0.78 -5.34
N VAL A 169 -11.48 0.88 -6.64
CA VAL A 169 -11.94 -0.23 -7.48
C VAL A 169 -11.27 -0.16 -8.85
N THR A 170 -10.86 -1.32 -9.37
CA THR A 170 -10.04 -1.40 -10.58
C THR A 170 -10.78 -2.12 -11.71
N LYS A 171 -10.79 -1.50 -12.89
CA LYS A 171 -11.09 -2.19 -14.16
C LYS A 171 -9.77 -2.53 -14.85
N GLN A 172 -9.57 -3.79 -15.21
CA GLN A 172 -8.41 -4.21 -15.99
C GLN A 172 -8.55 -3.83 -17.47
N GLU A 173 -7.42 -3.76 -18.17
CA GLU A 173 -7.36 -3.60 -19.63
C GLU A 173 -7.49 -5.00 -20.28
N ASP A 174 -8.43 -5.15 -21.22
CA ASP A 174 -8.91 -6.43 -21.70
C ASP A 174 -7.81 -7.38 -22.20
N LYS A 175 -7.67 -8.52 -21.51
CA LYS A 175 -7.48 -9.84 -22.12
C LYS A 175 -8.31 -10.87 -21.33
N ASN A 176 -9.63 -10.85 -21.52
CA ASN A 176 -10.62 -11.85 -21.07
C ASN A 176 -11.13 -11.83 -19.61
N GLY A 177 -11.20 -10.70 -18.89
CA GLY A 177 -11.76 -10.71 -17.53
C GLY A 177 -12.53 -9.45 -17.18
N SER A 178 -13.85 -9.54 -17.13
CA SER A 178 -14.66 -8.64 -16.30
C SER A 178 -14.12 -8.69 -14.86
N SER A 179 -13.87 -7.52 -14.27
CA SER A 179 -13.70 -7.44 -12.82
C SER A 179 -15.11 -7.42 -12.23
N HIS A 180 -15.53 -8.52 -11.62
CA HIS A 180 -16.87 -8.64 -11.00
C HIS A 180 -17.17 -7.44 -10.09
N ASP A 181 -16.16 -7.02 -9.32
CA ASP A 181 -16.26 -5.86 -8.43
C ASP A 181 -16.51 -4.56 -9.19
N TRP A 182 -15.77 -4.34 -10.29
CA TRP A 182 -15.97 -3.16 -11.13
C TRP A 182 -17.36 -3.15 -11.73
N ASP A 183 -17.81 -4.26 -12.32
CA ASP A 183 -19.10 -4.33 -13.02
C ASP A 183 -20.27 -4.12 -12.06
N SER A 184 -20.17 -4.68 -10.85
CA SER A 184 -21.15 -4.50 -9.78
C SER A 184 -21.18 -3.06 -9.28
N PHE A 185 -20.00 -2.48 -9.02
CA PHE A 185 -19.86 -1.08 -8.64
C PHE A 185 -20.39 -0.12 -9.71
N ALA A 186 -20.04 -0.34 -10.98
CA ALA A 186 -20.46 0.49 -12.09
C ALA A 186 -21.98 0.44 -12.27
N THR A 187 -22.58 -0.75 -12.17
CA THR A 187 -24.03 -0.94 -12.21
C THR A 187 -24.73 -0.20 -11.07
N TRP A 188 -24.16 -0.25 -9.86
CA TRP A 188 -24.69 0.49 -8.71
C TRP A 188 -24.60 2.01 -8.91
N LEU A 189 -23.47 2.52 -9.40
CA LEU A 189 -23.24 3.95 -9.59
C LEU A 189 -24.08 4.54 -10.72
N MET A 190 -24.52 3.73 -11.69
CA MET A 190 -25.42 4.17 -12.77
C MET A 190 -26.83 4.56 -12.27
N GLN A 191 -27.19 4.23 -11.04
CA GLN A 191 -28.44 4.68 -10.43
C GLN A 191 -28.29 6.12 -9.93
N LYS A 192 -29.21 7.01 -10.32
CA LYS A 192 -29.13 8.45 -10.02
C LYS A 192 -29.09 8.73 -8.51
N GLU A 193 -29.81 7.94 -7.73
CA GLU A 193 -29.88 8.04 -6.27
C GLU A 193 -28.52 7.75 -5.64
N ASN A 194 -27.78 6.77 -6.17
CA ASN A 194 -26.46 6.38 -5.68
C ASN A 194 -25.38 7.39 -6.08
N ASP A 195 -25.44 7.92 -7.31
CA ASP A 195 -24.56 9.01 -7.76
C ASP A 195 -24.76 10.27 -6.89
N SER A 196 -26.02 10.64 -6.60
CA SER A 196 -26.36 11.78 -5.74
C SER A 196 -25.93 11.56 -4.29
N LEU A 197 -26.08 10.34 -3.76
CA LEU A 197 -25.62 9.98 -2.43
C LEU A 197 -24.09 10.08 -2.32
N LEU A 198 -23.36 9.54 -3.32
CA LEU A 198 -21.91 9.64 -3.36
C LEU A 198 -21.45 11.10 -3.47
N GLN A 199 -22.14 11.91 -4.28
CA GLN A 199 -21.87 13.34 -4.40
C GLN A 199 -22.04 14.06 -3.05
N ALA A 200 -23.15 13.85 -2.35
CA ALA A 200 -23.37 14.46 -1.03
C ALA A 200 -22.30 14.05 -0.02
N LEU A 201 -22.00 12.74 0.06
CA LEU A 201 -20.90 12.22 0.88
C LEU A 201 -19.57 12.88 0.53
N ALA A 202 -19.31 13.11 -0.76
CA ALA A 202 -18.08 13.68 -1.21
C ALA A 202 -17.93 15.17 -0.86
N ILE A 203 -19.03 15.94 -0.91
CA ILE A 203 -19.05 17.34 -0.44
C ILE A 203 -18.74 17.38 1.06
N ASP A 204 -19.48 16.61 1.86
CA ASP A 204 -19.41 16.67 3.32
C ASP A 204 -18.08 16.18 3.90
N ASN A 205 -17.33 15.37 3.13
CA ASN A 205 -16.11 14.72 3.59
C ASN A 205 -14.87 15.05 2.72
N GLU A 206 -14.95 16.10 1.90
CA GLU A 206 -13.83 16.58 1.06
C GLU A 206 -13.22 15.47 0.18
N ILE A 207 -14.07 14.61 -0.38
CA ILE A 207 -13.66 13.48 -1.20
C ILE A 207 -13.45 13.93 -2.64
N VAL A 208 -12.38 13.42 -3.24
CA VAL A 208 -12.02 13.64 -4.64
C VAL A 208 -12.05 12.29 -5.35
N VAL A 209 -12.52 12.29 -6.60
CA VAL A 209 -12.47 11.10 -7.47
C VAL A 209 -11.37 11.27 -8.50
N TYR A 210 -10.48 10.30 -8.60
CA TYR A 210 -9.33 10.34 -9.51
C TYR A 210 -8.82 8.93 -9.84
N ASP A 211 -8.01 8.81 -10.89
CA ASP A 211 -7.35 7.55 -11.24
C ASP A 211 -5.95 7.48 -10.57
N LEU A 212 -5.69 6.42 -9.82
CA LEU A 212 -4.39 6.16 -9.18
C LEU A 212 -3.30 5.82 -10.20
N ALA A 213 -3.66 5.31 -11.37
CA ALA A 213 -2.74 4.88 -12.41
C ALA A 213 -2.46 5.99 -13.44
N ARG A 214 -3.43 6.87 -13.74
CA ARG A 214 -3.32 7.83 -14.85
C ARG A 214 -3.74 9.25 -14.45
N PRO A 215 -2.80 10.22 -14.49
CA PRO A 215 -3.13 11.63 -14.29
C PRO A 215 -4.12 12.20 -15.33
N ALA A 216 -4.20 11.60 -16.53
CA ALA A 216 -5.05 12.07 -17.63
C ALA A 216 -6.57 11.92 -17.38
N PHE A 217 -6.98 11.09 -16.41
CA PHE A 217 -8.37 11.03 -15.94
C PHE A 217 -8.80 12.34 -15.26
N GLY A 218 -7.85 13.17 -14.84
CA GLY A 218 -8.12 14.39 -14.09
C GLY A 218 -8.55 14.09 -12.65
N LYS A 219 -9.05 15.13 -11.99
CA LYS A 219 -9.65 15.05 -10.65
C LYS A 219 -11.08 15.56 -10.75
N LEU A 220 -12.04 14.73 -10.36
CA LEU A 220 -13.41 15.17 -10.20
C LEU A 220 -13.65 15.64 -8.77
N LEU A 221 -14.20 16.84 -8.68
CA LEU A 221 -14.60 17.47 -7.44
C LEU A 221 -16.12 17.55 -7.37
N PRO A 222 -16.70 17.26 -6.19
CA PRO A 222 -18.13 17.34 -6.00
C PRO A 222 -18.56 18.79 -5.76
N PHE A 223 -19.70 19.17 -6.33
CA PHE A 223 -20.39 20.44 -6.08
C PHE A 223 -21.88 20.18 -5.88
N ALA A 224 -22.61 21.14 -5.31
CA ALA A 224 -24.04 20.96 -5.00
C ALA A 224 -24.91 20.66 -6.25
N ASP A 225 -24.45 21.07 -7.43
CA ASP A 225 -25.17 20.96 -8.70
C ASP A 225 -24.57 19.94 -9.69
N GLY A 226 -23.53 19.21 -9.29
CA GLY A 226 -22.92 18.18 -10.12
C GLY A 226 -21.48 17.88 -9.76
N TRP A 227 -20.88 16.97 -10.52
CA TRP A 227 -19.43 16.76 -10.50
C TRP A 227 -18.76 17.75 -11.47
N ARG A 228 -17.53 18.16 -11.17
CA ARG A 228 -16.72 18.93 -12.14
C ARG A 228 -15.30 18.39 -12.22
N ILE A 229 -14.75 18.40 -13.41
CA ILE A 229 -13.35 18.05 -13.65
C ILE A 229 -12.52 19.33 -13.58
N ALA A 230 -11.43 19.29 -12.81
CA ALA A 230 -10.43 20.35 -12.83
C ALA A 230 -9.51 20.18 -14.03
N ASP A 231 -9.61 21.06 -15.03
CA ASP A 231 -8.68 21.15 -16.16
C ASP A 231 -8.06 22.56 -16.21
N GLY A 232 -6.90 22.72 -15.56
CA GLY A 232 -6.25 24.02 -15.43
C GLY A 232 -7.12 25.05 -14.71
N ASN A 233 -7.53 26.10 -15.43
CA ASN A 233 -8.38 27.18 -14.92
C ASN A 233 -9.87 27.03 -15.27
N GLU A 234 -10.24 26.00 -16.03
CA GLU A 234 -11.61 25.76 -16.47
C GLU A 234 -12.22 24.56 -15.72
N TRP A 235 -13.53 24.64 -15.52
CA TRP A 235 -14.30 23.60 -14.86
C TRP A 235 -15.32 23.05 -15.84
N GLN A 236 -15.18 21.77 -16.17
CA GLN A 236 -16.17 21.09 -16.98
C GLN A 236 -17.19 20.39 -16.09
N GLN A 237 -18.47 20.75 -16.23
CA GLN A 237 -19.56 20.07 -15.53
C GLN A 237 -19.77 18.67 -16.09
N VAL A 238 -19.99 17.73 -15.17
CA VAL A 238 -20.29 16.33 -15.43
C VAL A 238 -21.67 16.03 -14.86
N ASP A 239 -22.57 15.59 -15.75
CA ASP A 239 -23.96 15.27 -15.43
C ASP A 239 -24.08 14.08 -14.46
N MET A 240 -23.27 13.04 -14.65
CA MET A 240 -23.25 11.84 -13.80
C MET A 240 -21.85 11.23 -13.81
N LEU A 241 -21.35 10.84 -12.63
CA LEU A 241 -19.99 10.32 -12.49
C LEU A 241 -19.79 9.04 -13.31
N ALA A 242 -20.76 8.12 -13.25
CA ALA A 242 -20.71 6.87 -14.01
C ALA A 242 -20.58 7.09 -15.52
N LYS A 243 -21.38 8.00 -16.09
CA LYS A 243 -21.31 8.33 -17.53
C LYS A 243 -19.95 8.89 -17.93
N TYR A 244 -19.35 9.72 -17.07
CA TYR A 244 -18.02 10.24 -17.32
C TYR A 244 -16.97 9.13 -17.30
N ILE A 245 -16.97 8.29 -16.26
CA ILE A 245 -16.08 7.14 -16.16
C ILE A 245 -16.18 6.27 -17.42
N ASP A 246 -17.40 5.90 -17.84
CA ASP A 246 -17.63 5.11 -19.05
C ASP A 246 -17.15 5.81 -20.34
N SER A 247 -17.17 7.13 -20.38
CA SER A 247 -16.68 7.91 -21.52
C SER A 247 -15.15 7.87 -21.66
N VAL A 248 -14.42 7.83 -20.53
CA VAL A 248 -12.95 7.89 -20.48
C VAL A 248 -12.31 6.51 -20.55
N VAL A 249 -12.97 5.48 -20.02
CA VAL A 249 -12.39 4.14 -19.80
C VAL A 249 -12.52 3.21 -21.02
N LYS A 250 -12.89 3.73 -22.20
CA LYS A 250 -13.25 2.92 -23.38
C LYS A 250 -12.12 2.05 -23.95
N THR A 251 -10.86 2.29 -23.63
CA THR A 251 -9.73 1.57 -24.25
C THR A 251 -8.59 1.19 -23.31
N SER A 252 -8.61 1.58 -22.03
CA SER A 252 -7.55 1.24 -21.08
C SER A 252 -8.08 1.13 -19.65
N GLY A 253 -7.54 0.19 -18.87
CA GLY A 253 -7.95 -0.08 -17.49
C GLY A 253 -7.84 1.15 -16.60
N ILE A 254 -8.64 1.21 -15.53
CA ILE A 254 -8.69 2.33 -14.56
C ILE A 254 -8.53 1.81 -13.14
N CYS A 255 -7.83 2.55 -12.30
CA CYS A 255 -7.77 2.31 -10.85
C CYS A 255 -8.45 3.50 -10.16
N LEU A 256 -9.77 3.44 -10.03
CA LEU A 256 -10.59 4.57 -9.58
C LEU A 256 -10.53 4.70 -8.06
N ALA A 257 -9.95 5.79 -7.57
CA ALA A 257 -9.96 6.16 -6.17
C ALA A 257 -11.05 7.20 -5.88
N ILE A 258 -11.81 6.93 -4.83
CA ILE A 258 -12.81 7.81 -4.22
C ILE A 258 -12.30 8.07 -2.81
N ALA A 259 -11.53 9.15 -2.64
CA ALA A 259 -10.70 9.31 -1.46
C ALA A 259 -10.58 10.77 -0.99
N ARG A 260 -10.41 10.93 0.31
CA ARG A 260 -10.02 12.19 0.93
C ARG A 260 -8.50 12.35 0.84
N LYS A 261 -8.04 13.60 0.66
CA LYS A 261 -6.62 13.96 0.69
C LYS A 261 -6.35 14.92 1.83
N VAL A 262 -5.54 14.49 2.78
CA VAL A 262 -5.14 15.29 3.95
C VAL A 262 -3.70 15.76 3.75
N PRO A 263 -3.43 17.07 3.77
CA PRO A 263 -2.07 17.61 3.70
C PRO A 263 -1.16 17.02 4.77
N ARG A 264 0.13 16.90 4.45
CA ARG A 264 1.15 16.33 5.34
C ARG A 264 1.09 16.87 6.77
N ASP A 265 1.08 18.19 6.92
CA ASP A 265 1.18 18.81 8.24
C ASP A 265 -0.08 18.54 9.08
N GLU A 266 -1.25 18.52 8.44
CA GLU A 266 -2.51 18.14 9.10
C GLU A 266 -2.48 16.66 9.51
N ALA A 267 -2.11 15.76 8.60
CA ALA A 267 -2.03 14.32 8.89
C ALA A 267 -1.02 14.00 10.01
N LEU A 268 0.08 14.76 10.12
CA LEU A 268 1.02 14.67 11.22
C LEU A 268 0.41 15.18 12.54
N ALA A 269 -0.32 16.31 12.49
CA ALA A 269 -0.94 16.90 13.66
C ALA A 269 -2.04 16.02 14.28
N ARG A 270 -2.72 15.19 13.48
CA ARG A 270 -3.73 14.23 13.97
C ARG A 270 -3.13 13.13 14.84
N GLY A 271 -1.84 12.83 14.74
CA GLY A 271 -1.20 11.79 15.55
C GLY A 271 -1.90 10.43 15.43
N GLN A 272 -2.27 9.83 16.56
CA GLN A 272 -3.01 8.56 16.60
C GLN A 272 -4.46 8.68 16.10
N ASP A 273 -5.07 9.87 16.17
CA ASP A 273 -6.50 10.08 15.87
C ASP A 273 -6.79 9.93 14.37
N ILE A 274 -5.76 9.99 13.52
CA ILE A 274 -5.89 9.71 12.09
C ILE A 274 -6.45 8.31 11.82
N ALA A 275 -6.25 7.35 12.72
CA ALA A 275 -6.82 6.01 12.58
C ALA A 275 -8.35 6.03 12.71
N ALA A 276 -8.89 6.88 13.58
CA ALA A 276 -10.34 7.06 13.75
C ALA A 276 -10.94 7.78 12.54
N ASP A 277 -10.26 8.81 12.02
CA ASP A 277 -10.70 9.53 10.81
C ASP A 277 -10.82 8.60 9.60
N ILE A 278 -9.80 7.76 9.40
CA ILE A 278 -9.77 6.77 8.32
C ILE A 278 -10.93 5.78 8.49
N ALA A 279 -11.11 5.23 9.69
CA ALA A 279 -12.17 4.27 9.96
C ALA A 279 -13.56 4.89 9.76
N GLN A 280 -13.77 6.13 10.21
CA GLN A 280 -15.02 6.85 10.02
C GLN A 280 -15.34 7.04 8.54
N LEU A 281 -14.36 7.44 7.73
CA LEU A 281 -14.57 7.56 6.28
C LEU A 281 -14.87 6.21 5.64
N PHE A 282 -14.21 5.12 6.05
CA PHE A 282 -14.48 3.79 5.53
C PHE A 282 -15.90 3.30 5.87
N VAL A 283 -16.42 3.64 7.06
CA VAL A 283 -17.82 3.38 7.42
C VAL A 283 -18.78 4.14 6.50
N LEU A 284 -18.51 5.42 6.23
CA LEU A 284 -19.31 6.23 5.32
C LEU A 284 -19.28 5.71 3.88
N LEU A 285 -18.13 5.18 3.44
CA LEU A 285 -17.93 4.60 2.11
C LEU A 285 -18.31 3.10 2.02
N MET A 286 -18.80 2.49 3.11
CA MET A 286 -19.21 1.08 3.13
C MET A 286 -20.25 0.71 2.06
N PRO A 287 -21.24 1.56 1.70
CA PRO A 287 -22.16 1.26 0.61
C PRO A 287 -21.46 0.96 -0.72
N LEU A 288 -20.33 1.62 -1.02
CA LEU A 288 -19.56 1.38 -2.25
C LEU A 288 -18.87 0.00 -2.18
N TYR A 289 -18.32 -0.35 -1.02
CA TYR A 289 -17.69 -1.65 -0.80
C TYR A 289 -18.71 -2.79 -0.92
N ILE A 290 -19.90 -2.64 -0.31
CA ILE A 290 -21.00 -3.59 -0.43
C ILE A 290 -21.48 -3.71 -1.87
N ALA A 291 -21.58 -2.59 -2.60
CA ALA A 291 -22.00 -2.60 -3.99
C ALA A 291 -21.02 -3.36 -4.90
N ALA A 292 -19.71 -3.27 -4.62
CA ALA A 292 -18.68 -3.95 -5.40
C ALA A 292 -18.58 -5.44 -5.03
N VAL A 293 -18.48 -5.75 -3.74
CA VAL A 293 -18.15 -7.10 -3.23
C VAL A 293 -19.39 -7.97 -3.00
N GLY A 294 -20.57 -7.36 -2.87
CA GLY A 294 -21.79 -8.00 -2.38
C GLY A 294 -21.82 -8.08 -0.84
N MET A 295 -22.99 -8.41 -0.28
CA MET A 295 -23.07 -8.70 1.16
C MET A 295 -22.29 -9.98 1.47
N GLY A 296 -21.40 -9.93 2.46
CA GLY A 296 -20.62 -11.09 2.88
C GLY A 296 -21.54 -12.27 3.18
N GLY A 297 -21.34 -13.37 2.45
CA GLY A 297 -22.18 -14.54 2.59
C GLY A 297 -22.06 -15.12 3.99
N THR A 298 -23.18 -15.18 4.71
CA THR A 298 -23.36 -16.18 5.77
C THR A 298 -23.26 -17.54 5.10
N GLY A 299 -22.11 -18.21 5.25
CA GLY A 299 -21.98 -19.63 4.90
C GLY A 299 -23.01 -20.43 5.69
N GLY A 300 -24.09 -20.81 5.01
CA GLY A 300 -25.23 -21.48 5.60
C GLY A 300 -26.15 -22.05 4.54
N GLN A 301 -25.68 -23.09 3.85
CA GLN A 301 -26.48 -24.25 3.44
C GLN A 301 -25.61 -25.50 3.57
#